data_AF-A0A0X7JYI9-F1
#
_entry.id   AF-A0A0X7JYI9-F1
#
_cell.length_a   1.000
_cell.length_b   1.000
_cell.length_c   1.000
_cell.angle_alpha   90.00
_cell.angle_beta   90.00
_cell.angle_gamma   90.00
#
_symmetry.space_group_name_H-M   'P 1'
#
loop_
_entity.id
_entity.type
_entity.pdbx_description
1 polymer ?
#
loop_
_entity_poly.entity_id
_entity_poly.type
_entity_poly.pdbx_seq_one_letter_code
_entity_poly.pdbx_strand_id
1 'polypeptide(L)'
;MPTPHVEAVKQDELDCWRIRHNDAELMVAQQGAHIFSYQRQGEQPLIWQNPEAMFKTGKGIRTGVPVCWPWFGVFDRNPQSVKAMRQSEQPAGAHGFVRTALWTLAAAEAEGNALRVDFVLPAPAGGFPGWPHQVDLKLSLLLDDQLHIRLTSHNRGTDTVTLSQALHTYFAVSDVRNVQVEGLDGLAYIDTADGWAEKTQSGLLHFTAETDRIYLDTPTQLNIVDKDWQRRIQLTAEGSRSTVIWNPWTERAKALDDMADDGWPGMLCIETANVLDDVVKLAPGESHTLGVSLSAITL
;
A
#
# COMPACT_ATOMS: atom_id res chain seq x y z
N MET A 1 27.31 -13.48 -7.85
CA MET A 1 26.07 -12.74 -7.58
C MET A 1 26.47 -11.39 -6.99
N PRO A 2 25.87 -10.27 -7.41
CA PRO A 2 26.11 -9.01 -6.71
C PRO A 2 25.68 -9.17 -5.25
N THR A 3 26.53 -8.77 -4.32
CA THR A 3 26.22 -8.79 -2.88
C THR A 3 25.06 -7.83 -2.63
N PRO A 4 23.98 -8.24 -1.93
CA PRO A 4 22.91 -7.32 -1.58
C PRO A 4 23.48 -6.15 -0.78
N HIS A 5 23.16 -4.93 -1.20
CA HIS A 5 23.66 -3.71 -0.57
C HIS A 5 22.52 -3.00 0.13
N VAL A 6 22.49 -3.10 1.47
CA VAL A 6 21.56 -2.38 2.34
C VAL A 6 22.35 -1.28 3.05
N GLU A 7 22.02 -0.03 2.74
CA GLU A 7 22.69 1.16 3.24
C GLU A 7 21.73 1.99 4.08
N ALA A 8 22.12 2.35 5.30
CA ALA A 8 21.39 3.32 6.10
C ALA A 8 21.59 4.72 5.51
N VAL A 9 20.49 5.41 5.25
CA VAL A 9 20.47 6.77 4.69
C VAL A 9 19.45 7.61 5.46
N LYS A 10 19.52 8.93 5.30
CA LYS A 10 18.57 9.84 5.92
C LYS A 10 17.85 10.65 4.85
N GLN A 11 16.53 10.72 4.95
CA GLN A 11 15.69 11.58 4.11
C GLN A 11 15.00 12.60 5.01
N ASP A 12 15.47 13.85 4.98
CA ASP A 12 15.03 14.91 5.88
C ASP A 12 15.15 14.49 7.37
N GLU A 13 14.03 14.25 8.06
CA GLU A 13 14.04 13.82 9.47
C GLU A 13 14.10 12.30 9.64
N LEU A 14 13.73 11.53 8.61
CA LEU A 14 13.50 10.09 8.72
C LEU A 14 14.75 9.28 8.39
N ASP A 15 15.02 8.29 9.25
CA ASP A 15 15.98 7.23 8.97
C ASP A 15 15.37 6.26 7.94
N CYS A 16 16.17 5.88 6.96
CA CYS A 16 15.76 5.11 5.80
C CYS A 16 16.83 4.06 5.44
N TRP A 17 16.45 3.11 4.59
CA TRP A 17 17.36 2.18 3.95
C TRP A 17 17.27 2.32 2.44
N ARG A 18 18.44 2.41 1.81
CA ARG A 18 18.61 2.17 0.38
C ARG A 18 19.00 0.72 0.17
N ILE A 19 18.21 -0.02 -0.59
CA ILE A 19 18.37 -1.45 -0.83
C ILE A 19 18.58 -1.63 -2.33
N ARG A 20 19.70 -2.27 -2.71
CA ARG A 20 20.02 -2.58 -4.12
C ARG A 20 20.22 -4.07 -4.32
N HIS A 21 19.59 -4.60 -5.38
CA HIS A 21 19.70 -6.01 -5.78
C HIS A 21 19.32 -6.17 -7.25
N ASN A 22 20.08 -6.96 -8.03
CA ASN A 22 19.83 -7.24 -9.46
C ASN A 22 19.34 -6.04 -10.28
N ASP A 23 20.13 -4.96 -10.30
CA ASP A 23 19.85 -3.71 -11.00
C ASP A 23 18.59 -2.97 -10.55
N ALA A 24 17.93 -3.40 -9.47
CA ALA A 24 16.85 -2.68 -8.83
C ALA A 24 17.34 -1.87 -7.62
N GLU A 25 16.75 -0.68 -7.43
CA GLU A 25 16.89 0.12 -6.22
C GLU A 25 15.52 0.33 -5.58
N LEU A 26 15.49 0.12 -4.27
CA LEU A 26 14.33 0.28 -3.40
C LEU A 26 14.72 1.21 -2.23
N MET A 27 13.86 2.17 -1.90
CA MET A 27 14.03 3.04 -0.74
C MET A 27 12.90 2.81 0.26
N VAL A 28 13.25 2.56 1.52
CA VAL A 28 12.30 2.25 2.59
C VAL A 28 12.57 3.14 3.79
N ALA A 29 11.57 3.86 4.29
CA ALA A 29 11.67 4.60 5.54
C ALA A 29 11.45 3.65 6.74
N GLN A 30 12.20 3.86 7.83
CA GLN A 30 11.97 3.15 9.09
C GLN A 30 10.57 3.37 9.62
N GLN A 31 10.10 4.61 9.52
CA GLN A 31 8.72 4.93 9.80
C GLN A 31 7.81 4.23 8.79
N GLY A 32 6.87 3.44 9.29
CA GLY A 32 5.90 2.70 8.49
C GLY A 32 6.43 1.49 7.73
N ALA A 33 7.72 1.15 7.86
CA ALA A 33 8.41 0.30 6.87
C ALA A 33 8.06 0.73 5.44
N HIS A 34 8.00 2.05 5.23
CA HIS A 34 7.31 2.68 4.11
C HIS A 34 8.20 2.66 2.88
N ILE A 35 7.87 1.83 1.90
CA ILE A 35 8.51 1.87 0.58
C ILE A 35 8.12 3.18 -0.09
N PHE A 36 9.06 4.04 -0.42
CA PHE A 36 8.77 5.33 -1.07
C PHE A 36 9.40 5.50 -2.46
N SER A 37 10.21 4.54 -2.90
CA SER A 37 10.75 4.47 -4.25
C SER A 37 11.07 3.03 -4.61
N TYR A 38 10.80 2.64 -5.85
CA TYR A 38 11.25 1.39 -6.46
C TYR A 38 11.40 1.56 -7.97
N GLN A 39 12.57 1.20 -8.49
CA GLN A 39 12.89 1.28 -9.92
C GLN A 39 13.97 0.24 -10.28
N ARG A 40 13.83 -0.39 -11.45
CA ARG A 40 14.91 -1.16 -12.09
C ARG A 40 15.71 -0.25 -13.03
N GLN A 41 17.02 -0.48 -13.12
CA GLN A 41 17.92 0.31 -13.94
C GLN A 41 17.50 0.27 -15.41
N GLY A 42 17.39 1.46 -16.02
CA GLY A 42 16.98 1.59 -17.42
C GLY A 42 15.47 1.54 -17.66
N GLU A 43 14.66 1.24 -16.63
CA GLU A 43 13.21 1.29 -16.69
C GLU A 43 12.66 2.60 -16.12
N GLN A 44 11.41 2.93 -16.44
CA GLN A 44 10.67 3.98 -15.74
C GLN A 44 10.39 3.56 -14.29
N PRO A 45 10.31 4.50 -13.31
CA PRO A 45 9.97 4.15 -11.94
C PRO A 45 8.63 3.40 -11.91
N LEU A 46 8.51 2.40 -11.03
CA LEU A 46 7.25 1.66 -10.85
C LEU A 46 6.41 2.31 -9.75
N ILE A 47 7.07 2.71 -8.68
CA ILE A 47 6.48 3.46 -7.58
C ILE A 47 6.62 4.95 -7.86
N TRP A 48 5.52 5.69 -7.74
CA TRP A 48 5.51 7.14 -7.93
C TRP A 48 6.44 7.81 -6.93
N GLN A 49 7.06 8.89 -7.39
CA GLN A 49 7.88 9.77 -6.56
C GLN A 49 7.20 11.12 -6.53
N ASN A 50 6.84 11.57 -5.34
CA ASN A 50 6.28 12.88 -5.10
C ASN A 50 7.37 13.81 -4.54
N PRO A 51 7.82 14.83 -5.31
CA PRO A 51 8.83 15.77 -4.84
C PRO A 51 8.41 16.57 -3.59
N GLU A 52 7.10 16.78 -3.40
CA GLU A 52 6.54 17.53 -2.25
C GLU A 52 6.23 16.62 -1.05
N ALA A 53 6.54 15.32 -1.12
CA ALA A 53 6.33 14.42 0.01
C ALA A 53 7.17 14.87 1.22
N MET A 54 6.50 15.02 2.36
CA MET A 54 7.13 15.43 3.60
C MET A 54 7.65 14.21 4.38
N PHE A 55 8.97 14.14 4.55
CA PHE A 55 9.64 13.07 5.33
C PHE A 55 9.86 13.56 6.77
N LYS A 56 8.76 13.65 7.52
CA LYS A 56 8.69 14.21 8.88
C LYS A 56 8.27 13.17 9.91
N THR A 57 8.84 13.26 11.12
CA THR A 57 8.53 12.32 12.20
C THR A 57 7.05 12.39 12.57
N GLY A 58 6.36 11.25 12.57
CA GLY A 58 4.94 11.14 12.90
C GLY A 58 3.97 11.61 11.81
N LYS A 59 4.45 12.08 10.64
CA LYS A 59 3.60 12.43 9.49
C LYS A 59 3.63 11.29 8.46
N GLY A 60 2.46 10.93 7.93
CA GLY A 60 2.38 9.95 6.84
C GLY A 60 3.07 10.47 5.57
N ILE A 61 3.70 9.58 4.80
CA ILE A 61 4.43 9.94 3.57
C ILE A 61 3.48 9.80 2.37
N ARG A 62 3.31 10.89 1.59
CA ARG A 62 2.45 10.96 0.40
C ARG A 62 3.16 10.48 -0.87
N THR A 63 3.58 9.22 -0.87
CA THR A 63 4.06 8.52 -2.07
C THR A 63 4.22 7.04 -1.71
N GLY A 64 4.64 6.18 -2.63
CA GLY A 64 5.13 4.88 -2.20
C GLY A 64 4.06 3.82 -1.94
N VAL A 65 4.24 3.04 -0.88
CA VAL A 65 3.33 1.99 -0.43
C VAL A 65 3.03 2.16 1.06
N PRO A 66 2.24 3.17 1.47
CA PRO A 66 1.79 3.28 2.85
C PRO A 66 1.05 2.02 3.31
N VAL A 67 1.39 1.55 4.50
CA VAL A 67 0.70 0.45 5.17
C VAL A 67 -0.48 0.99 5.98
N CYS A 68 -1.70 0.70 5.55
CA CYS A 68 -2.92 1.06 6.25
C CYS A 68 -3.32 -0.08 7.20
N TRP A 69 -3.26 0.13 8.51
CA TRP A 69 -3.58 -0.89 9.51
C TRP A 69 -3.74 -0.28 10.91
N PRO A 70 -4.66 -0.76 11.78
CA PRO A 70 -5.55 -1.93 11.63
C PRO A 70 -6.93 -1.56 11.06
N TRP A 71 -7.05 -0.37 10.49
CA TRP A 71 -8.20 0.00 9.67
C TRP A 71 -7.77 0.76 8.42
N PHE A 72 -8.53 0.58 7.35
CA PHE A 72 -8.42 1.34 6.11
C PHE A 72 -9.37 2.55 6.09
N GLY A 73 -8.94 3.62 5.42
CA GLY A 73 -9.77 4.79 5.15
C GLY A 73 -10.24 5.51 6.42
N VAL A 74 -11.39 6.18 6.31
CA VAL A 74 -12.06 6.83 7.44
C VAL A 74 -12.59 5.77 8.40
N PHE A 75 -12.18 5.83 9.67
CA PHE A 75 -12.52 4.82 10.68
C PHE A 75 -14.03 4.53 10.77
N ASP A 76 -14.87 5.56 10.80
CA ASP A 76 -16.33 5.42 10.99
C ASP A 76 -17.04 4.66 9.85
N ARG A 77 -16.42 4.63 8.67
CA ARG A 77 -16.90 3.89 7.49
C ARG A 77 -16.58 2.39 7.54
N ASN A 78 -15.77 1.96 8.50
CA ASN A 78 -15.48 0.54 8.67
C ASN A 78 -16.67 -0.23 9.27
N PRO A 79 -16.77 -1.54 9.01
CA PRO A 79 -17.76 -2.40 9.65
C PRO A 79 -17.67 -2.36 11.17
N GLN A 80 -18.79 -2.65 11.84
CA GLN A 80 -18.86 -2.64 13.31
C GLN A 80 -17.85 -3.59 13.95
N SER A 81 -17.51 -4.71 13.30
CA SER A 81 -16.51 -5.67 13.77
C SER A 81 -15.10 -5.06 13.88
N VAL A 82 -14.70 -4.21 12.93
CA VAL A 82 -13.42 -3.48 12.99
C VAL A 82 -13.50 -2.36 14.03
N LYS A 83 -14.60 -1.60 14.04
CA LYS A 83 -14.78 -0.47 14.96
C LYS A 83 -14.75 -0.90 16.42
N ALA A 84 -15.34 -2.05 16.74
CA ALA A 84 -15.35 -2.63 18.09
C ALA A 84 -13.95 -2.99 18.62
N MET A 85 -12.93 -3.11 17.76
CA MET A 85 -11.56 -3.38 18.21
C MET A 85 -10.87 -2.17 18.81
N ARG A 86 -11.37 -0.95 18.57
CA ARG A 86 -10.77 0.28 19.07
C ARG A 86 -11.39 0.67 20.42
N GLN A 87 -10.53 1.02 21.37
CA GLN A 87 -10.91 1.46 22.73
C GLN A 87 -10.24 2.80 23.04
N SER A 88 -10.84 3.91 22.60
CA SER A 88 -10.33 5.25 22.86
C SER A 88 -11.39 6.32 22.60
N GLU A 89 -11.42 7.33 23.46
CA GLU A 89 -12.28 8.52 23.33
C GLU A 89 -11.71 9.56 22.34
N GLN A 90 -10.43 9.42 21.95
CA GLN A 90 -9.84 10.34 20.98
C GLN A 90 -10.41 10.08 19.57
N PRO A 91 -10.52 11.10 18.71
CA PRO A 91 -10.87 10.87 17.30
C PRO A 91 -9.91 9.88 16.63
N ALA A 92 -10.46 8.98 15.83
CA ALA A 92 -9.64 8.06 15.04
C ALA A 92 -9.16 8.75 13.75
N GLY A 93 -7.85 8.73 13.49
CA GLY A 93 -7.31 9.15 12.21
C GLY A 93 -7.67 8.18 11.08
N ALA A 94 -7.49 8.60 9.83
CA ALA A 94 -7.65 7.72 8.69
C ALA A 94 -6.45 6.76 8.52
N HIS A 95 -6.72 5.57 7.97
CA HIS A 95 -5.73 4.54 7.61
C HIS A 95 -4.90 3.98 8.77
N GLY A 96 -5.47 3.95 9.97
CA GLY A 96 -4.78 3.38 11.12
C GLY A 96 -3.58 4.21 11.56
N PHE A 97 -2.57 3.54 12.12
CA PHE A 97 -1.44 4.21 12.78
C PHE A 97 -0.07 3.65 12.42
N VAL A 98 0.02 2.50 11.75
CA VAL A 98 1.32 1.84 11.56
C VAL A 98 2.20 2.53 10.52
N ARG A 99 1.62 3.28 9.57
CA ARG A 99 2.36 4.09 8.59
C ARG A 99 3.23 5.19 9.23
N THR A 100 3.03 5.50 10.51
CA THR A 100 3.83 6.44 11.29
C THR A 100 4.57 5.79 12.46
N ALA A 101 4.42 4.47 12.68
CA ALA A 101 5.16 3.74 13.71
C ALA A 101 6.60 3.48 13.25
N LEU A 102 7.54 3.32 14.19
CA LEU A 102 8.92 2.94 13.86
C LEU A 102 9.04 1.42 13.78
N TRP A 103 9.36 0.91 12.59
CA TRP A 103 9.60 -0.51 12.37
C TRP A 103 11.07 -0.84 12.57
N THR A 104 11.39 -2.12 12.73
CA THR A 104 12.77 -2.60 12.86
C THR A 104 13.14 -3.47 11.68
N LEU A 105 14.28 -3.20 11.03
CA LEU A 105 14.87 -4.12 10.06
C LEU A 105 15.37 -5.37 10.80
N ALA A 106 14.68 -6.50 10.60
CA ALA A 106 14.96 -7.76 11.27
C ALA A 106 15.98 -8.62 10.51
N ALA A 107 15.87 -8.65 9.17
CA ALA A 107 16.75 -9.45 8.32
C ALA A 107 16.90 -8.85 6.92
N ALA A 108 18.06 -9.06 6.30
CA ALA A 108 18.32 -8.80 4.90
C ALA A 108 19.23 -9.91 4.37
N GLU A 109 18.65 -10.88 3.66
CA GLU A 109 19.28 -12.15 3.33
C GLU A 109 19.09 -12.49 1.86
N ALA A 110 20.13 -13.03 1.23
CA ALA A 110 19.99 -13.59 -0.11
C ALA A 110 19.20 -14.91 -0.06
N GLU A 111 18.22 -15.06 -0.93
CA GLU A 111 17.39 -16.26 -1.09
C GLU A 111 17.51 -16.75 -2.55
N GLY A 112 18.50 -17.59 -2.82
CA GLY A 112 18.86 -17.96 -4.18
C GLY A 112 19.35 -16.75 -4.98
N ASN A 113 18.61 -16.37 -6.03
CA ASN A 113 18.88 -15.16 -6.81
C ASN A 113 18.10 -13.94 -6.33
N ALA A 114 17.25 -14.07 -5.31
CA ALA A 114 16.45 -13.00 -4.74
C ALA A 114 17.12 -12.40 -3.49
N LEU A 115 16.67 -11.21 -3.08
CA LEU A 115 16.99 -10.60 -1.79
C LEU A 115 15.69 -10.51 -0.97
N ARG A 116 15.66 -11.14 0.20
CA ARG A 116 14.58 -10.98 1.19
C ARG A 116 14.98 -9.95 2.23
N VAL A 117 14.09 -8.98 2.48
CA VAL A 117 14.24 -7.96 3.52
C VAL A 117 13.01 -7.97 4.40
N ASP A 118 13.19 -8.16 5.70
CA ASP A 118 12.10 -8.28 6.67
C ASP A 118 12.11 -7.12 7.64
N PHE A 119 10.99 -6.42 7.73
CA PHE A 119 10.71 -5.43 8.76
C PHE A 119 9.68 -5.97 9.75
N VAL A 120 9.86 -5.69 11.04
CA VAL A 120 8.94 -6.14 12.09
C VAL A 120 8.46 -4.97 12.94
N LEU A 121 7.21 -5.07 13.36
CA LEU A 121 6.60 -4.21 14.37
C LEU A 121 5.87 -5.12 15.37
N PRO A 122 6.57 -5.58 16.44
CA PRO A 122 5.93 -6.37 17.49
C PRO A 122 4.91 -5.51 18.25
N ALA A 123 3.82 -6.12 18.70
CA ALA A 123 2.86 -5.40 19.54
C ALA A 123 3.51 -5.08 20.90
N PRO A 124 3.39 -3.84 21.41
CA PRO A 124 3.84 -3.55 22.77
C PRO A 124 2.94 -4.28 23.78
N ALA A 125 3.46 -4.45 25.01
CA ALA A 125 2.68 -5.01 26.10
C ALA A 125 1.39 -4.18 26.32
N GLY A 126 0.23 -4.83 26.22
CA GLY A 126 -1.09 -4.16 26.31
C GLY A 126 -1.66 -3.66 24.98
N GLY A 127 -0.94 -3.79 23.87
CA GLY A 127 -1.37 -3.41 22.53
C GLY A 127 -1.06 -1.95 22.19
N PHE A 128 -1.36 -1.54 20.97
CA PHE A 128 -1.10 -0.17 20.51
C PHE A 128 -2.04 0.83 21.20
N PRO A 129 -1.67 2.14 21.28
CA PRO A 129 -2.53 3.15 21.88
C PRO A 129 -3.95 3.17 21.28
N GLY A 130 -4.95 2.96 22.13
CA GLY A 130 -6.35 2.89 21.73
C GLY A 130 -6.76 1.62 20.98
N TRP A 131 -5.87 0.63 20.87
CA TRP A 131 -6.11 -0.64 20.19
C TRP A 131 -5.41 -1.77 20.98
N PRO A 132 -6.06 -2.29 22.05
CA PRO A 132 -5.41 -3.09 23.07
C PRO A 132 -5.31 -4.59 22.71
N HIS A 133 -4.89 -4.89 21.48
CA HIS A 133 -4.76 -6.27 21.00
C HIS A 133 -3.30 -6.61 20.71
N GLN A 134 -2.92 -7.85 20.98
CA GLN A 134 -1.57 -8.37 20.78
C GLN A 134 -1.42 -8.93 19.37
N VAL A 135 -1.21 -8.07 18.38
CA VAL A 135 -0.99 -8.48 16.99
C VAL A 135 0.34 -7.96 16.49
N ASP A 136 1.27 -8.90 16.26
CA ASP A 136 2.57 -8.59 15.68
C ASP A 136 2.42 -8.38 14.17
N LEU A 137 3.19 -7.44 13.62
CA LEU A 137 3.29 -7.24 12.19
C LEU A 137 4.68 -7.57 11.65
N LYS A 138 4.69 -8.14 10.45
CA LYS A 138 5.89 -8.33 9.63
C LYS A 138 5.62 -7.84 8.21
N LEU A 139 6.48 -6.95 7.69
CA LEU A 139 6.51 -6.59 6.27
C LEU A 139 7.72 -7.28 5.64
N SER A 140 7.46 -8.28 4.82
CA SER A 140 8.47 -9.01 4.05
C SER A 140 8.52 -8.49 2.63
N LEU A 141 9.71 -8.07 2.20
CA LEU A 141 10.01 -7.67 0.83
C LEU A 141 10.86 -8.75 0.18
N LEU A 142 10.51 -9.17 -1.02
CA LEU A 142 11.36 -10.04 -1.85
C LEU A 142 11.64 -9.31 -3.15
N LEU A 143 12.91 -9.10 -3.44
CA LEU A 143 13.37 -8.50 -4.68
C LEU A 143 13.99 -9.60 -5.54
N ASP A 144 13.31 -9.95 -6.63
CA ASP A 144 13.83 -10.78 -7.71
C ASP A 144 13.69 -10.03 -9.05
N ASP A 145 13.09 -10.63 -10.06
CA ASP A 145 12.67 -9.91 -11.27
C ASP A 145 11.41 -9.04 -11.05
N GLN A 146 10.78 -9.18 -9.89
CA GLN A 146 9.64 -8.44 -9.42
C GLN A 146 9.93 -7.84 -8.04
N LEU A 147 9.05 -6.94 -7.59
CA LEU A 147 8.97 -6.56 -6.20
C LEU A 147 7.77 -7.26 -5.56
N HIS A 148 8.03 -8.11 -4.58
CA HIS A 148 6.97 -8.70 -3.74
C HIS A 148 6.93 -7.99 -2.40
N ILE A 149 5.73 -7.60 -1.98
CA ILE A 149 5.46 -6.92 -0.72
C ILE A 149 4.43 -7.74 0.04
N ARG A 150 4.74 -8.20 1.25
CA ARG A 150 3.84 -9.02 2.07
C ARG A 150 3.74 -8.48 3.48
N LEU A 151 2.56 -8.05 3.89
CA LEU A 151 2.22 -7.68 5.26
C LEU A 151 1.56 -8.85 5.95
N THR A 152 2.21 -9.43 6.95
CA THR A 152 1.64 -10.48 7.80
C THR A 152 1.21 -9.90 9.13
N SER A 153 -0.05 -10.13 9.50
CA SER A 153 -0.57 -9.90 10.86
C SER A 153 -0.66 -11.23 11.61
N HIS A 154 -0.09 -11.33 12.81
CA HIS A 154 -0.15 -12.53 13.65
C HIS A 154 -0.77 -12.23 15.00
N ASN A 155 -1.93 -12.83 15.29
CA ASN A 155 -2.60 -12.66 16.57
C ASN A 155 -1.93 -13.49 17.68
N ARG A 156 -1.19 -12.82 18.55
CA ARG A 156 -0.55 -13.38 19.77
C ARG A 156 -1.46 -13.29 21.00
N GLY A 157 -2.62 -12.67 20.86
CA GLY A 157 -3.57 -12.46 21.94
C GLY A 157 -4.41 -13.69 22.23
N THR A 158 -5.36 -13.51 23.15
CA THR A 158 -6.32 -14.54 23.57
C THR A 158 -7.70 -14.37 22.95
N ASP A 159 -7.95 -13.22 22.33
CA ASP A 159 -9.24 -12.87 21.73
C ASP A 159 -9.15 -12.87 20.20
N THR A 160 -10.27 -13.08 19.53
CA THR A 160 -10.35 -12.92 18.07
C THR A 160 -10.32 -11.43 17.73
N VAL A 161 -9.45 -11.04 16.81
CA VAL A 161 -9.36 -9.66 16.31
C VAL A 161 -9.97 -9.54 14.93
N THR A 162 -10.56 -8.39 14.61
CA THR A 162 -11.00 -8.07 13.24
C THR A 162 -10.31 -6.81 12.75
N LEU A 163 -9.74 -6.85 11.55
CA LEU A 163 -9.01 -5.72 10.97
C LEU A 163 -9.43 -5.47 9.52
N SER A 164 -9.32 -4.21 9.11
CA SER A 164 -9.24 -3.84 7.70
C SER A 164 -7.86 -3.25 7.42
N GLN A 165 -7.37 -3.42 6.20
CA GLN A 165 -5.99 -3.07 5.88
C GLN A 165 -5.79 -2.83 4.39
N ALA A 166 -4.71 -2.14 4.04
CA ALA A 166 -4.29 -1.99 2.66
C ALA A 166 -2.78 -1.79 2.53
N LEU A 167 -2.23 -2.27 1.42
CA LEU A 167 -0.99 -1.79 0.83
C LEU A 167 -1.37 -0.71 -0.19
N HIS A 168 -1.25 0.55 0.20
CA HIS A 168 -1.77 1.70 -0.55
C HIS A 168 -0.78 2.14 -1.65
N THR A 169 -0.57 1.30 -2.66
CA THR A 169 0.49 1.51 -3.66
C THR A 169 0.19 2.66 -4.61
N TYR A 170 1.08 3.66 -4.64
CA TYR A 170 1.13 4.75 -5.62
C TYR A 170 2.01 4.32 -6.82
N PHE A 171 1.40 4.04 -7.97
CA PHE A 171 2.12 3.73 -9.20
C PHE A 171 2.51 4.99 -9.95
N ALA A 172 3.75 5.02 -10.45
CA ALA A 172 4.15 5.99 -11.45
C ALA A 172 3.50 5.64 -12.78
N VAL A 173 2.86 6.61 -13.41
CA VAL A 173 2.31 6.50 -14.76
C VAL A 173 2.73 7.72 -15.57
N SER A 174 2.81 7.57 -16.89
CA SER A 174 3.12 8.66 -17.82
C SER A 174 2.15 9.83 -17.67
N ASP A 175 0.86 9.52 -17.74
CA ASP A 175 -0.27 10.40 -17.57
C ASP A 175 -1.52 9.55 -17.30
N VAL A 176 -2.14 9.70 -16.13
CA VAL A 176 -3.31 8.93 -15.72
C VAL A 176 -4.48 9.06 -16.69
N ARG A 177 -4.54 10.14 -17.49
CA ARG A 177 -5.55 10.35 -18.53
C ARG A 177 -5.40 9.37 -19.70
N ASN A 178 -4.19 8.88 -19.93
CA ASN A 178 -3.84 8.02 -21.06
C ASN A 178 -3.66 6.55 -20.64
N VAL A 179 -3.64 6.25 -19.35
CA VAL A 179 -3.57 4.87 -18.85
C VAL A 179 -4.95 4.21 -18.74
N GLN A 180 -4.93 2.88 -18.70
CA GLN A 180 -6.14 2.06 -18.57
C GLN A 180 -5.89 0.95 -17.55
N VAL A 181 -6.91 0.56 -16.79
CA VAL A 181 -6.82 -0.61 -15.89
C VAL A 181 -7.62 -1.78 -16.44
N GLU A 182 -6.95 -2.92 -16.62
CA GLU A 182 -7.51 -4.20 -17.04
C GLU A 182 -7.89 -5.05 -15.82
N GLY A 183 -8.91 -5.90 -15.97
CA GLY A 183 -9.34 -6.87 -14.94
C GLY A 183 -10.54 -6.45 -14.09
N LEU A 184 -11.15 -5.30 -14.38
CA LEU A 184 -12.27 -4.75 -13.60
C LEU A 184 -13.63 -4.81 -14.31
N ASP A 185 -13.67 -5.21 -15.58
CA ASP A 185 -14.90 -5.22 -16.37
C ASP A 185 -15.97 -6.13 -15.72
N GLY A 186 -17.19 -5.61 -15.60
CA GLY A 186 -18.32 -6.29 -14.97
C GLY A 186 -18.30 -6.32 -13.43
N LEU A 187 -17.23 -5.85 -12.77
CA LEU A 187 -17.18 -5.83 -11.31
C LEU A 187 -18.04 -4.71 -10.71
N ALA A 188 -18.65 -5.01 -9.56
CA ALA A 188 -19.28 -4.01 -8.73
C ALA A 188 -18.23 -3.19 -7.98
N TYR A 189 -18.51 -1.90 -7.77
CA TYR A 189 -17.67 -1.02 -6.98
C TYR A 189 -18.51 0.02 -6.23
N ILE A 190 -17.93 0.53 -5.15
CA ILE A 190 -18.46 1.67 -4.39
C ILE A 190 -17.65 2.90 -4.79
N ASP A 191 -18.33 3.94 -5.24
CA ASP A 191 -17.75 5.22 -5.65
C ASP A 191 -17.81 6.21 -4.48
N THR A 192 -16.72 6.34 -3.72
CA THR A 192 -16.69 7.20 -2.53
C THR A 192 -16.61 8.68 -2.90
N ALA A 193 -16.13 9.01 -4.09
CA ALA A 193 -16.15 10.36 -4.67
C ALA A 193 -17.58 10.76 -5.09
N ASP A 194 -18.40 9.80 -5.52
CA ASP A 194 -19.82 10.00 -5.83
C ASP A 194 -20.74 9.50 -4.72
N GLY A 195 -20.53 10.00 -3.50
CA GLY A 195 -21.48 9.82 -2.41
C GLY A 195 -21.65 8.38 -1.91
N TRP A 196 -20.67 7.50 -2.14
CA TRP A 196 -20.70 6.07 -1.81
C TRP A 196 -21.72 5.29 -2.65
N ALA A 197 -21.98 5.72 -3.89
CA ALA A 197 -22.88 5.01 -4.79
C ALA A 197 -22.30 3.66 -5.22
N GLU A 198 -23.13 2.62 -5.21
CA GLU A 198 -22.81 1.32 -5.81
C GLU A 198 -23.02 1.37 -7.32
N LYS A 199 -22.02 0.93 -8.09
CA LYS A 199 -22.00 0.97 -9.55
C LYS A 199 -21.35 -0.31 -10.09
N THR A 200 -21.46 -0.51 -11.40
CA THR A 200 -20.80 -1.61 -12.11
C THR A 200 -19.86 -1.04 -13.16
N GLN A 201 -18.63 -1.54 -13.20
CA GLN A 201 -17.65 -1.16 -14.21
C GLN A 201 -18.02 -1.77 -15.56
N SER A 202 -17.91 -0.97 -16.62
CA SER A 202 -18.19 -1.37 -18.00
C SER A 202 -16.95 -1.15 -18.86
N GLY A 203 -16.36 -2.22 -19.35
CA GLY A 203 -15.09 -2.22 -20.08
C GLY A 203 -13.90 -1.85 -19.19
N LEU A 204 -12.82 -1.44 -19.86
CA LEU A 204 -11.60 -0.97 -19.19
C LEU A 204 -11.88 0.29 -18.37
N LEU A 205 -11.18 0.43 -17.23
CA LEU A 205 -11.25 1.66 -16.45
C LEU A 205 -10.37 2.74 -17.09
N HIS A 206 -10.98 3.89 -17.34
CA HIS A 206 -10.32 5.13 -17.79
C HIS A 206 -10.57 6.24 -16.76
N PHE A 207 -9.69 7.25 -16.74
CA PHE A 207 -9.74 8.34 -15.77
C PHE A 207 -10.05 9.68 -16.46
N THR A 208 -11.19 10.27 -16.10
CA THR A 208 -11.66 11.55 -16.65
C THR A 208 -12.05 12.57 -15.58
N ALA A 209 -11.92 12.21 -14.30
CA ALA A 209 -12.26 12.99 -13.12
C ALA A 209 -11.61 12.36 -11.88
N GLU A 210 -11.82 12.96 -10.71
CA GLU A 210 -11.51 12.32 -9.42
C GLU A 210 -12.10 10.92 -9.40
N THR A 211 -11.26 9.96 -9.03
CA THR A 211 -11.65 8.56 -8.92
C THR A 211 -11.27 8.11 -7.53
N ASP A 212 -12.25 7.61 -6.78
CA ASP A 212 -12.04 6.94 -5.50
C ASP A 212 -13.05 5.80 -5.42
N ARG A 213 -12.59 4.60 -5.78
CA ARG A 213 -13.45 3.43 -6.02
C ARG A 213 -12.97 2.22 -5.26
N ILE A 214 -13.87 1.58 -4.54
CA ILE A 214 -13.63 0.32 -3.83
C ILE A 214 -14.28 -0.81 -4.65
N TYR A 215 -13.46 -1.62 -5.30
CA TYR A 215 -13.90 -2.82 -6.00
C TYR A 215 -13.91 -4.02 -5.05
N LEU A 216 -14.98 -4.80 -5.10
CA LEU A 216 -15.16 -6.05 -4.36
C LEU A 216 -15.03 -7.25 -5.30
N ASP A 217 -14.69 -8.41 -4.73
CA ASP A 217 -14.46 -9.67 -5.45
C ASP A 217 -13.51 -9.52 -6.65
N THR A 218 -12.43 -8.74 -6.48
CA THR A 218 -11.46 -8.50 -7.54
C THR A 218 -10.66 -9.76 -7.88
N PRO A 219 -10.29 -9.95 -9.16
CA PRO A 219 -9.39 -11.04 -9.53
C PRO A 219 -8.01 -10.82 -8.89
N THR A 220 -7.27 -11.92 -8.75
CA THR A 220 -5.91 -11.91 -8.21
C THR A 220 -4.98 -10.99 -9.01
N GLN A 221 -5.20 -10.83 -10.32
CA GLN A 221 -4.34 -10.04 -11.19
C GLN A 221 -5.06 -8.84 -11.78
N LEU A 222 -4.45 -7.67 -11.67
CA LEU A 222 -4.81 -6.44 -12.38
C LEU A 222 -3.62 -5.94 -13.20
N ASN A 223 -3.89 -5.14 -14.23
CA ASN A 223 -2.83 -4.53 -15.02
C ASN A 223 -3.11 -3.05 -15.28
N ILE A 224 -2.07 -2.21 -15.18
CA ILE A 224 -2.08 -0.85 -15.69
C ILE A 224 -1.42 -0.88 -17.08
N VAL A 225 -2.14 -0.43 -18.10
CA VAL A 225 -1.62 -0.28 -19.46
C VAL A 225 -1.25 1.17 -19.68
N ASP A 226 0.05 1.43 -19.84
CA ASP A 226 0.62 2.75 -20.07
C ASP A 226 1.26 2.79 -21.46
N LYS A 227 0.51 3.32 -22.43
CA LYS A 227 0.94 3.38 -23.83
C LYS A 227 2.03 4.43 -24.05
N ASP A 228 2.06 5.52 -23.31
CA ASP A 228 3.07 6.56 -23.54
C ASP A 228 4.45 6.12 -23.04
N TRP A 229 4.49 5.29 -21.99
CA TRP A 229 5.72 4.61 -21.55
C TRP A 229 5.91 3.21 -22.13
N GLN A 230 5.05 2.78 -23.07
CA GLN A 230 5.13 1.49 -23.77
C GLN A 230 5.29 0.30 -22.81
N ARG A 231 4.54 0.30 -21.70
CA ARG A 231 4.63 -0.73 -20.66
C ARG A 231 3.27 -1.15 -20.11
N ARG A 232 3.23 -2.38 -19.59
CA ARG A 232 2.16 -2.90 -18.73
C ARG A 232 2.74 -3.16 -17.35
N ILE A 233 2.18 -2.52 -16.33
CA ILE A 233 2.49 -2.84 -14.93
C ILE A 233 1.52 -3.94 -14.51
N GLN A 234 2.04 -5.08 -14.06
CA GLN A 234 1.25 -6.20 -13.57
C GLN A 234 1.28 -6.21 -12.04
N LEU A 235 0.09 -6.39 -11.45
CA LEU A 235 -0.10 -6.49 -10.02
C LEU A 235 -0.76 -7.82 -9.73
N THR A 236 -0.14 -8.65 -8.89
CA THR A 236 -0.73 -9.94 -8.45
C THR A 236 -0.91 -9.92 -6.94
N ALA A 237 -2.17 -9.83 -6.50
CA ALA A 237 -2.56 -9.77 -5.10
C ALA A 237 -2.53 -11.15 -4.43
N GLU A 238 -2.37 -11.17 -3.11
CA GLU A 238 -2.41 -12.34 -2.24
C GLU A 238 -3.18 -11.98 -0.97
N GLY A 239 -4.08 -12.86 -0.52
CA GLY A 239 -4.81 -12.67 0.73
C GLY A 239 -5.84 -11.53 0.73
N SER A 240 -6.29 -11.09 -0.43
CA SER A 240 -7.36 -10.09 -0.58
C SER A 240 -8.27 -10.40 -1.74
N ARG A 241 -9.51 -9.91 -1.64
CA ARG A 241 -10.50 -9.88 -2.73
C ARG A 241 -11.07 -8.48 -2.93
N SER A 242 -10.43 -7.46 -2.36
CA SER A 242 -10.83 -6.07 -2.56
C SER A 242 -9.66 -5.21 -3.03
N THR A 243 -9.97 -4.21 -3.85
CA THR A 243 -8.98 -3.27 -4.38
C THR A 243 -9.54 -1.87 -4.37
N VAL A 244 -8.74 -0.90 -3.94
CA VAL A 244 -9.10 0.52 -4.02
C VAL A 244 -8.34 1.16 -5.16
N ILE A 245 -9.03 1.93 -5.99
CA ILE A 245 -8.41 2.69 -7.08
C ILE A 245 -8.66 4.17 -6.83
N TRP A 246 -7.57 4.92 -6.73
CA TRP A 246 -7.63 6.33 -6.39
C TRP A 246 -6.74 7.19 -7.29
N ASN A 247 -7.31 8.28 -7.77
CA ASN A 247 -6.58 9.43 -8.30
C ASN A 247 -7.30 10.71 -7.85
N PRO A 248 -6.59 11.67 -7.20
CA PRO A 248 -7.22 12.87 -6.65
C PRO A 248 -7.77 13.80 -7.72
N TRP A 249 -7.24 13.76 -8.94
CA TRP A 249 -7.51 14.78 -9.95
C TRP A 249 -7.17 16.19 -9.44
N THR A 250 -7.72 17.22 -10.09
CA THR A 250 -7.28 18.61 -9.91
C THR A 250 -7.61 19.21 -8.55
N GLU A 251 -8.88 19.24 -8.14
CA GLU A 251 -9.28 20.00 -6.94
C GLU A 251 -8.87 19.31 -5.65
N ARG A 252 -8.89 17.96 -5.61
CA ARG A 252 -8.41 17.22 -4.45
C ARG A 252 -6.89 17.34 -4.30
N ALA A 253 -6.12 17.35 -5.40
CA ALA A 253 -4.67 17.52 -5.33
C ALA A 253 -4.28 18.87 -4.71
N LYS A 254 -4.92 19.97 -5.12
CA LYS A 254 -4.70 21.31 -4.53
C LYS A 254 -4.99 21.40 -3.03
N ALA A 255 -5.84 20.50 -2.51
CA ALA A 255 -6.18 20.45 -1.10
C ALA A 255 -5.18 19.63 -0.26
N LEU A 256 -4.22 18.96 -0.89
CA LEU A 256 -3.17 18.17 -0.23
C LEU A 256 -1.93 19.05 -0.06
N ASP A 257 -1.54 19.32 1.18
CA ASP A 257 -0.36 20.14 1.51
C ASP A 257 0.97 19.46 1.19
N ASP A 258 0.94 18.15 0.96
CA ASP A 258 2.08 17.27 0.73
C ASP A 258 2.12 16.69 -0.68
N MET A 259 1.51 17.37 -1.66
CA MET A 259 1.46 17.00 -3.07
C MET A 259 1.40 18.26 -3.94
N ALA A 260 2.09 18.27 -5.07
CA ALA A 260 1.96 19.36 -6.04
C ALA A 260 0.55 19.41 -6.65
N ASP A 261 0.02 20.61 -6.89
CA ASP A 261 -1.29 20.86 -7.53
C ASP A 261 -1.47 20.09 -8.85
N ASP A 262 -0.37 19.91 -9.60
CA ASP A 262 -0.29 19.21 -10.88
C ASP A 262 0.44 17.86 -10.79
N GLY A 263 0.61 17.29 -9.59
CA GLY A 263 1.24 15.99 -9.40
C GLY A 263 0.34 14.80 -9.74
N TRP A 264 -0.99 15.00 -9.77
CA TRP A 264 -1.98 13.94 -9.99
C TRP A 264 -1.93 13.24 -11.36
N PRO A 265 -1.47 13.85 -12.48
CA PRO A 265 -1.36 13.14 -13.74
C PRO A 265 -0.31 12.03 -13.71
N GLY A 266 0.77 12.19 -12.95
CA GLY A 266 1.89 11.24 -12.93
C GLY A 266 1.69 10.02 -12.02
N MET A 267 0.51 9.88 -11.41
CA MET A 267 0.25 8.88 -10.38
C MET A 267 -1.09 8.16 -10.54
N LEU A 268 -1.14 6.92 -10.11
CA LEU A 268 -2.37 6.15 -9.94
C LEU A 268 -2.23 5.25 -8.73
N CYS A 269 -3.16 5.31 -7.79
CA CYS A 269 -3.21 4.33 -6.72
C CYS A 269 -4.02 3.11 -7.14
N ILE A 270 -3.42 1.93 -7.00
CA ILE A 270 -4.14 0.65 -6.98
C ILE A 270 -3.71 -0.06 -5.71
N GLU A 271 -4.62 -0.15 -4.76
CA GLU A 271 -4.35 -0.55 -3.40
C GLU A 271 -4.84 -1.97 -3.18
N THR A 272 -3.94 -2.86 -2.77
CA THR A 272 -4.32 -4.23 -2.39
C THR A 272 -4.87 -4.18 -0.98
N ALA A 273 -6.13 -4.59 -0.78
CA ALA A 273 -6.83 -4.27 0.46
C ALA A 273 -7.74 -5.40 0.96
N ASN A 274 -8.01 -5.39 2.27
CA ASN A 274 -9.06 -6.15 2.93
C ASN A 274 -10.01 -5.14 3.57
N VAL A 275 -11.12 -4.82 2.91
CA VAL A 275 -12.07 -3.79 3.36
C VAL A 275 -13.51 -4.27 3.29
N LEU A 276 -14.41 -3.58 3.99
CA LEU A 276 -15.85 -3.86 3.99
C LEU A 276 -16.18 -5.32 4.35
N ASP A 277 -16.69 -6.11 3.42
CA ASP A 277 -17.01 -7.52 3.63
C ASP A 277 -15.78 -8.45 3.54
N ASP A 278 -14.66 -7.96 2.99
CA ASP A 278 -13.37 -8.66 2.92
C ASP A 278 -12.46 -8.40 4.15
N VAL A 279 -13.02 -7.94 5.27
CA VAL A 279 -12.25 -7.76 6.52
C VAL A 279 -11.69 -9.08 7.04
N VAL A 280 -10.50 -9.00 7.64
CA VAL A 280 -9.79 -10.18 8.17
C VAL A 280 -10.21 -10.40 9.62
N LYS A 281 -10.54 -11.65 9.95
CA LYS A 281 -10.74 -12.11 11.33
C LYS A 281 -9.63 -13.09 11.68
N LEU A 282 -8.93 -12.86 12.79
CA LEU A 282 -7.85 -13.73 13.26
C LEU A 282 -8.18 -14.25 14.65
N ALA A 283 -8.39 -15.56 14.77
CA ALA A 283 -8.46 -16.22 16.06
C ALA A 283 -7.07 -16.22 16.76
N PRO A 284 -7.00 -16.55 18.07
CA PRO A 284 -5.72 -16.68 18.76
C PRO A 284 -4.76 -17.63 18.05
N GLY A 285 -3.53 -17.16 17.79
CA GLY A 285 -2.49 -17.91 17.09
C GLY A 285 -2.61 -17.92 15.56
N GLU A 286 -3.67 -17.37 14.98
CA GLU A 286 -3.82 -17.26 13.53
C GLU A 286 -3.01 -16.09 12.96
N SER A 287 -2.64 -16.24 11.69
CA SER A 287 -1.99 -15.19 10.92
C SER A 287 -2.65 -15.03 9.57
N HIS A 288 -2.60 -13.80 9.03
CA HIS A 288 -3.04 -13.50 7.67
C HIS A 288 -2.02 -12.63 6.96
N THR A 289 -1.77 -12.94 5.70
CA THR A 289 -0.85 -12.20 4.83
C THR A 289 -1.63 -11.48 3.75
N LEU A 290 -1.51 -10.15 3.72
CA LEU A 290 -1.89 -9.32 2.58
C LEU A 290 -0.64 -9.08 1.74
N GLY A 291 -0.67 -9.43 0.46
CA GLY A 291 0.50 -9.32 -0.40
C GLY A 291 0.20 -8.80 -1.79
N VAL A 292 1.21 -8.19 -2.41
CA VAL A 292 1.18 -7.82 -3.82
C VAL A 292 2.55 -8.06 -4.46
N SER A 293 2.54 -8.63 -5.66
CA SER A 293 3.72 -8.80 -6.51
C SER A 293 3.62 -7.85 -7.70
N LEU A 294 4.68 -7.09 -7.95
CA LEU A 294 4.70 -5.99 -8.90
C LEU A 294 5.78 -6.20 -9.95
N SER A 295 5.42 -6.09 -11.22
CA SER A 295 6.36 -6.13 -12.33
C SER A 295 5.95 -5.14 -13.42
N ALA A 296 6.90 -4.74 -14.27
CA ALA A 296 6.63 -4.01 -15.50
C ALA A 296 7.14 -4.84 -16.68
N ILE A 297 6.32 -4.94 -17.73
CA ILE A 297 6.69 -5.62 -18.99
C ILE A 297 6.46 -4.66 -20.15
N THR A 298 7.27 -4.76 -21.21
CA THR A 298 7.09 -3.98 -22.44
C THR A 298 5.79 -4.37 -23.14
N LEU A 299 5.10 -3.38 -23.74
CA LEU A 299 3.91 -3.60 -24.56
C LEU A 299 4.22 -4.16 -25.96
#